data_AF-A0A553K9S2-F1
#
_entry.id   AF-A0A553K9S2-F1
#
_cell.length_a   1.000
_cell.length_b   1.000
_cell.length_c   1.000
_cell.angle_alpha   90.00
_cell.angle_beta   90.00
_cell.angle_gamma   90.00
#
_symmetry.space_group_name_H-M   'P 1'
#
loop_
_entity.id
_entity.type
_entity.pdbx_description
1 polymer ?
#
loop_
_entity_poly.entity_id
_entity_poly.type
_entity_poly.pdbx_seq_one_letter_code
_entity_poly.pdbx_strand_id
1 'polypeptide(L)'
;LVTKAETIVLYTYSEQHKTFETAANHAIIPFKIELNEFLTETAWLETDLRRGEIMHLNRSDNALNRHKEYCYNSDVYFFPLLNREKRLVGILLLGYERAITKEQSDKHAFLKELLSFAEIAKENIDQMQQQKDMLNA
;
A
#
# COMPACT_ATOMS: atom_id res chain seq x y z
N LEU A 1 -2.52 9.07 15.16
CA LEU A 1 -2.45 8.57 13.78
C LEU A 1 -3.09 9.61 12.86
N VAL A 2 -2.30 10.21 11.97
CA VAL A 2 -2.68 11.41 11.18
C VAL A 2 -4.00 11.21 10.44
N THR A 3 -4.18 10.07 9.76
CA THR A 3 -5.37 9.74 8.96
C THR A 3 -6.57 9.20 9.75
N LYS A 4 -6.36 8.78 11.01
CA LYS A 4 -7.34 8.03 11.82
C LYS A 4 -7.86 6.73 11.18
N ALA A 5 -7.12 6.13 10.24
CA ALA A 5 -7.46 4.81 9.69
C ALA A 5 -7.39 3.73 10.79
N GLU A 6 -8.36 2.83 10.83
CA GLU A 6 -8.39 1.69 11.74
C GLU A 6 -7.57 0.50 11.23
N THR A 7 -7.29 0.46 9.93
CA THR A 7 -6.45 -0.57 9.30
C THR A 7 -5.28 0.11 8.62
N ILE A 8 -4.05 -0.22 9.01
CA ILE A 8 -2.83 0.29 8.38
C ILE A 8 -1.89 -0.87 8.16
N VAL A 9 -1.68 -1.26 6.90
CA VAL A 9 -0.78 -2.35 6.56
C VAL A 9 0.19 -1.88 5.49
N LEU A 10 1.48 -2.03 5.77
CA LEU A 10 2.55 -1.79 4.81
C LEU A 10 2.99 -3.13 4.24
N TYR A 11 2.92 -3.24 2.92
CA TYR A 11 3.45 -4.36 2.16
C TYR A 11 4.69 -3.93 1.39
N THR A 12 5.68 -4.81 1.31
CA THR A 12 6.89 -4.64 0.50
C THR A 12 7.01 -5.76 -0.50
N TYR A 13 7.43 -5.43 -1.72
CA TYR A 13 7.66 -6.44 -2.74
C TYR A 13 8.92 -7.25 -2.43
N SER A 14 8.79 -8.57 -2.45
CA SER A 14 9.87 -9.53 -2.22
C SER A 14 10.37 -10.05 -3.57
N GLU A 15 11.60 -9.69 -3.95
CA GLU A 15 12.19 -10.19 -5.20
C GLU A 15 12.42 -11.72 -5.17
N GLN A 16 12.66 -12.27 -3.98
CA GLN A 16 12.86 -13.71 -3.78
C GLN A 16 11.56 -14.49 -4.02
N HIS A 17 10.45 -14.02 -3.45
CA HIS A 17 9.16 -14.72 -3.51
C HIS A 17 8.27 -14.25 -4.65
N LYS A 18 8.62 -13.14 -5.31
CA LYS A 18 7.84 -12.47 -6.37
C LYS A 18 6.43 -12.10 -5.93
N THR A 19 6.28 -11.74 -4.66
CA THR A 19 5.01 -11.42 -4.00
C THR A 19 5.19 -10.25 -3.05
N PHE A 20 4.08 -9.62 -2.68
CA PHE A 20 4.06 -8.64 -1.59
C PHE A 20 3.98 -9.34 -0.24
N GLU A 21 4.86 -8.94 0.68
CA GLU A 21 4.91 -9.44 2.05
C GLU A 21 4.59 -8.32 3.03
N THR A 22 3.97 -8.65 4.16
CA THR A 22 3.67 -7.68 5.21
C THR A 22 4.94 -7.25 5.93
N ALA A 23 5.33 -5.98 5.75
CA ALA A 23 6.44 -5.37 6.45
C ALA A 23 6.01 -4.76 7.80
N ALA A 24 4.78 -4.24 7.88
CA ALA A 24 4.19 -3.74 9.12
C ALA A 24 2.67 -3.85 9.09
N ASN A 25 2.06 -4.15 10.24
CA ASN A 25 0.61 -4.24 10.39
C ASN A 25 0.17 -3.59 11.71
N HIS A 26 -0.52 -2.47 11.58
CA HIS A 26 -1.13 -1.71 12.67
C HIS A 26 -2.63 -1.62 12.44
N ALA A 27 -3.32 -2.74 12.61
CA ALA A 27 -4.76 -2.86 12.41
C ALA A 27 -5.50 -3.01 13.74
N ILE A 28 -6.40 -2.07 14.03
CA ILE A 28 -7.49 -2.23 15.00
C ILE A 28 -8.59 -3.08 14.34
N ILE A 29 -8.92 -2.79 13.08
CA ILE A 29 -9.82 -3.60 12.25
C ILE A 29 -8.96 -4.36 11.23
N PRO A 30 -8.95 -5.70 11.21
CA PRO A 30 -8.08 -6.45 10.31
C PRO A 30 -8.59 -6.41 8.87
N PHE A 31 -7.69 -6.16 7.92
CA PHE A 31 -7.92 -6.47 6.52
C PHE A 31 -7.77 -7.98 6.33
N LYS A 32 -8.88 -8.69 6.14
CA LYS A 32 -8.92 -10.16 6.08
C LYS A 32 -8.75 -10.75 4.68
N ILE A 33 -8.44 -9.92 3.69
CA ILE A 33 -8.24 -10.35 2.31
C ILE A 33 -6.73 -10.53 2.11
N GLU A 34 -6.30 -11.68 1.56
CA GLU A 34 -4.90 -11.89 1.19
C GLU A 34 -4.57 -11.02 -0.03
N LEU A 35 -3.53 -10.19 0.08
CA LEU A 35 -3.27 -9.13 -0.89
C LEU A 35 -2.89 -9.69 -2.27
N ASN A 36 -2.03 -10.71 -2.33
CA ASN A 36 -1.52 -11.23 -3.60
C ASN A 36 -2.62 -11.95 -4.40
N GLU A 37 -3.45 -12.72 -3.73
CA GLU A 37 -4.68 -13.32 -4.27
C GLU A 37 -5.61 -12.21 -4.78
N PHE A 38 -5.80 -11.15 -3.99
CA PHE A 38 -6.68 -10.04 -4.37
C PHE A 38 -6.21 -9.28 -5.61
N LEU A 39 -4.90 -9.00 -5.72
CA LEU A 39 -4.30 -8.39 -6.91
C LEU A 39 -4.45 -9.29 -8.14
N THR A 40 -4.31 -10.62 -7.96
CA THR A 40 -4.48 -11.60 -9.04
C THR A 40 -5.93 -11.68 -9.52
N GLU A 41 -6.91 -11.67 -8.60
CA GLU A 41 -8.34 -11.67 -8.93
C GLU A 41 -8.80 -10.36 -9.57
N THR A 42 -8.11 -9.26 -9.26
CA THR A 42 -8.49 -7.90 -9.66
C THR A 42 -7.39 -7.28 -10.53
N ALA A 43 -7.14 -7.83 -11.72
CA ALA A 43 -6.00 -7.48 -12.58
C ALA A 43 -5.82 -5.98 -12.89
N TRP A 44 -6.91 -5.20 -12.93
CA TRP A 44 -6.84 -3.76 -13.13
C TRP A 44 -6.27 -3.01 -11.92
N LEU A 45 -6.47 -3.53 -10.71
CA LEU A 45 -5.98 -2.93 -9.46
C LEU A 45 -4.45 -2.87 -9.45
N GLU A 46 -3.80 -4.00 -9.74
CA GLU A 46 -2.35 -4.04 -9.81
C GLU A 46 -1.80 -3.17 -10.95
N THR A 47 -2.49 -3.17 -12.10
CA THR A 47 -2.10 -2.34 -13.25
C THR A 47 -2.06 -0.85 -12.91
N ASP A 48 -3.08 -0.35 -12.22
CA ASP A 48 -3.16 1.06 -11.85
C ASP A 48 -2.23 1.41 -10.68
N LEU A 49 -2.03 0.50 -9.72
CA LEU A 49 -0.99 0.66 -8.69
C LEU A 49 0.40 0.78 -9.29
N ARG A 50 0.72 -0.03 -10.31
CA ARG A 50 2.00 0.04 -11.04
C ARG A 50 2.18 1.35 -11.80
N ARG A 51 1.09 2.06 -12.13
CA ARG A 51 1.14 3.42 -12.71
C ARG A 51 1.31 4.52 -11.66
N GLY A 52 1.25 4.18 -10.38
CA GLY A 52 1.32 5.15 -9.28
C GLY A 52 -0.03 5.75 -8.89
N GLU A 53 -1.14 5.15 -9.35
CA GLU A 53 -2.48 5.60 -9.00
C GLU A 53 -2.89 5.09 -7.62
N ILE A 54 -3.52 5.96 -6.84
CA ILE A 54 -4.09 5.57 -5.55
C ILE A 54 -5.43 4.89 -5.83
N MET A 55 -5.57 3.65 -5.38
CA MET A 55 -6.78 2.87 -5.61
C MET A 55 -7.69 2.97 -4.41
N HIS A 56 -8.95 3.35 -4.63
CA HIS A 56 -10.00 3.39 -3.61
C HIS A 56 -11.05 2.36 -3.96
N LEU A 57 -11.34 1.47 -3.01
CA LEU A 57 -12.43 0.52 -3.07
C LEU A 57 -13.35 0.70 -1.87
N ASN A 58 -14.64 0.50 -2.09
CA ASN A 58 -15.65 0.47 -1.05
C ASN A 58 -16.55 -0.77 -1.21
N ARG A 59 -17.41 -1.04 -0.22
CA ARG A 59 -18.26 -2.26 -0.19
C ARG A 59 -19.23 -2.40 -1.37
N SER A 60 -19.49 -1.35 -2.14
CA SER A 60 -20.33 -1.42 -3.33
C SER A 60 -19.55 -1.87 -4.58
N ASP A 61 -18.22 -1.78 -4.56
CA ASP A 61 -17.39 -2.17 -5.68
C ASP A 61 -17.37 -3.68 -5.89
N ASN A 62 -17.47 -4.08 -7.16
CA ASN A 62 -17.51 -5.50 -7.55
C ASN A 62 -16.27 -6.28 -7.10
N ALA A 63 -15.11 -5.62 -7.02
CA ALA A 63 -13.87 -6.21 -6.53
C ALA A 63 -14.02 -6.77 -5.10
N LEU A 64 -14.81 -6.12 -4.25
CA LEU A 64 -15.00 -6.57 -2.86
C LEU A 64 -16.19 -7.51 -2.67
N ASN A 65 -16.98 -7.80 -3.71
CA ASN A 65 -18.19 -8.63 -3.60
C ASN A 65 -17.92 -10.01 -2.98
N ARG A 66 -16.83 -10.67 -3.38
CA ARG A 66 -16.44 -12.00 -2.88
C ARG A 66 -15.94 -11.98 -1.43
N HIS A 67 -15.63 -10.80 -0.91
CA HIS A 67 -15.05 -10.60 0.41
C HIS A 67 -16.01 -9.92 1.40
N LYS A 68 -17.25 -9.65 1.00
CA LYS A 68 -18.23 -8.85 1.77
C LYS A 68 -18.51 -9.37 3.18
N GLU A 69 -18.47 -10.68 3.38
CA GLU A 69 -18.81 -11.32 4.65
C GLU A 69 -17.73 -11.13 5.73
N TYR A 70 -16.49 -10.88 5.33
CA TYR A 70 -15.34 -10.76 6.24
C TYR A 70 -14.53 -9.48 6.06
N CYS A 71 -14.83 -8.65 5.06
CA CYS A 71 -14.35 -7.29 4.95
C CYS A 71 -15.21 -6.38 5.83
N TYR A 72 -14.64 -5.87 6.93
CA TYR A 72 -15.33 -4.95 7.85
C TYR A 72 -15.11 -3.49 7.48
N ASN A 73 -14.09 -3.17 6.70
CA ASN A 73 -13.85 -1.82 6.22
C ASN A 73 -14.95 -1.42 5.22
N SER A 74 -15.49 -0.21 5.36
CA SER A 74 -16.36 0.36 4.34
C SER A 74 -15.56 0.91 3.17
N ASP A 75 -14.38 1.44 3.45
CA ASP A 75 -13.48 2.10 2.50
C ASP A 75 -12.05 1.61 2.69
N VAL A 76 -11.40 1.23 1.59
CA VAL A 76 -10.03 0.75 1.56
C VAL A 76 -9.27 1.50 0.47
N TYR A 77 -8.12 2.03 0.84
CA TYR A 77 -7.22 2.76 -0.03
C TYR A 77 -5.90 2.02 -0.13
N PHE A 78 -5.39 1.90 -1.35
CA PHE A 78 -4.08 1.33 -1.65
C PHE A 78 -3.21 2.43 -2.24
N PHE A 79 -2.20 2.83 -1.48
CA PHE A 79 -1.19 3.80 -1.90
C PHE A 79 -0.01 3.03 -2.48
N PRO A 80 0.29 3.18 -3.77
CA PRO A 80 1.45 2.54 -4.37
C PRO A 80 2.73 3.21 -3.86
N LEU A 81 3.74 2.40 -3.58
CA LEU A 81 5.10 2.88 -3.32
C LEU A 81 5.97 2.53 -4.51
N LEU A 82 6.48 3.54 -5.21
CA LEU A 82 7.30 3.39 -6.40
C LEU A 82 8.76 3.71 -6.11
N ASN A 83 9.68 3.00 -6.74
CA ASN A 83 11.09 3.41 -6.77
C ASN A 83 11.38 4.41 -7.91
N ARG A 84 12.62 4.89 -8.06
CA ARG A 84 13.05 5.83 -9.13
C ARG A 84 12.74 5.30 -10.52
N GLU A 85 12.84 3.98 -10.70
CA GLU A 85 12.54 3.31 -11.95
C GLU A 85 11.04 3.13 -12.21
N LYS A 86 10.19 3.73 -11.35
CA LYS A 86 8.73 3.62 -11.38
C LYS A 86 8.23 2.20 -11.26
N ARG A 87 9.00 1.32 -10.62
CA ARG A 87 8.54 -0.03 -10.26
C ARG A 87 7.81 0.03 -8.93
N LEU A 88 6.69 -0.69 -8.86
CA LEU A 88 5.93 -0.87 -7.63
C LEU A 88 6.71 -1.77 -6.67
N VAL A 89 7.22 -1.18 -5.58
CA VAL A 89 8.07 -1.86 -4.58
C VAL A 89 7.38 -2.02 -3.22
N GLY A 90 6.20 -1.43 -3.05
CA GLY A 90 5.39 -1.60 -1.86
C GLY A 90 3.99 -1.05 -2.05
N ILE A 91 3.11 -1.37 -1.10
CA ILE A 91 1.73 -0.89 -1.06
C ILE A 91 1.43 -0.53 0.39
N LEU A 92 1.01 0.70 0.64
CA LEU A 92 0.41 1.07 1.92
C LEU A 92 -1.11 0.97 1.81
N LEU A 93 -1.70 0.08 2.60
CA LEU A 93 -3.15 -0.10 2.72
C LEU A 93 -3.67 0.70 3.91
N LEU A 94 -4.65 1.56 3.66
CA LEU A 94 -5.46 2.21 4.69
C LEU A 94 -6.91 1.75 4.60
N GLY A 95 -7.44 1.19 5.67
CA GLY A 95 -8.85 0.81 5.77
C GLY A 95 -9.57 1.63 6.83
N TYR A 96 -10.82 1.98 6.52
CA TYR A 96 -11.71 2.74 7.39
C TYR A 96 -12.97 1.94 7.69
N GLU A 97 -13.48 2.01 8.92
CA GLU A 97 -14.77 1.39 9.28
C GLU A 97 -15.95 2.09 8.59
N ARG A 98 -15.80 3.39 8.30
CA ARG A 98 -16.84 4.27 7.73
C ARG A 98 -16.27 5.10 6.57
N ALA A 99 -17.19 5.61 5.75
CA ALA A 99 -16.86 6.57 4.70
C ALA A 99 -16.04 7.73 5.28
N ILE A 100 -14.94 8.07 4.59
CA ILE A 100 -14.01 9.08 5.08
C ILE A 100 -14.61 10.49 4.97
N THR A 101 -14.22 11.36 5.89
CA THR A 101 -14.55 12.78 5.83
C THR A 101 -13.61 13.51 4.86
N LYS A 102 -13.98 14.74 4.48
CA LYS A 102 -13.09 15.60 3.67
C LYS A 102 -11.73 15.85 4.33
N GLU A 103 -11.71 16.07 5.64
CA GLU A 103 -10.48 16.24 6.42
C GLU A 103 -9.57 15.01 6.34
N GLN A 104 -10.15 13.80 6.37
CA GLN A 104 -9.38 12.56 6.21
C GLN A 104 -8.84 12.40 4.79
N SER A 105 -9.62 12.77 3.77
CA SER A 105 -9.17 12.79 2.38
C SER A 105 -8.02 13.78 2.15
N ASP A 106 -8.06 14.97 2.75
CA ASP A 106 -6.97 15.95 2.61
C ASP A 106 -5.66 15.42 3.25
N LYS A 107 -5.76 14.61 4.30
CA LYS A 107 -4.62 13.93 4.91
C LYS A 107 -4.04 12.81 4.03
N HIS A 108 -4.82 12.26 3.09
CA HIS A 108 -4.29 11.30 2.10
C HIS A 108 -3.36 11.98 1.11
N ALA A 109 -3.67 13.21 0.69
CA ALA A 109 -2.80 13.99 -0.17
C ALA A 109 -1.45 14.26 0.53
N PHE A 110 -1.49 14.69 1.80
CA PHE A 110 -0.29 14.84 2.62
C PHE A 110 0.49 13.52 2.77
N LEU A 111 -0.21 12.40 3.00
CA LEU A 111 0.43 11.10 3.14
C LEU A 111 1.11 10.66 1.83
N LYS A 112 0.50 10.92 0.68
CA LYS A 112 1.10 10.65 -0.64
C LYS A 112 2.44 11.38 -0.79
N GLU A 113 2.47 12.66 -0.43
CA GLU A 113 3.71 13.45 -0.44
C GLU A 113 4.75 12.90 0.55
N LEU A 114 4.34 12.57 1.77
CA LEU A 114 5.23 11.98 2.78
C LEU A 114 5.87 10.67 2.28
N LEU A 115 5.07 9.80 1.67
CA LEU A 115 5.54 8.52 1.13
C LEU A 115 6.55 8.73 0.01
N SER A 116 6.35 9.73 -0.86
CA SER A 116 7.33 10.05 -1.89
C SER A 116 8.70 10.44 -1.32
N PHE A 117 8.75 11.12 -0.16
CA PHE A 117 10.01 11.40 0.52
C PHE A 117 10.63 10.14 1.14
N ALA A 118 9.81 9.25 1.69
CA ALA A 118 10.27 7.99 2.25
C ALA A 118 10.85 7.05 1.17
N GLU A 119 10.25 7.01 -0.02
CA GLU A 119 10.78 6.32 -1.20
C GLU A 119 12.19 6.81 -1.53
N ILE A 120 12.37 8.13 -1.66
CA ILE A 120 13.67 8.75 -1.96
C ILE A 120 14.70 8.43 -0.87
N ALA A 121 14.29 8.46 0.40
CA ALA A 121 15.17 8.20 1.53
C ALA A 121 15.64 6.73 1.57
N LYS A 122 14.73 5.76 1.38
CA LYS A 122 15.06 4.33 1.33
C LYS A 122 16.12 4.06 0.26
N GLU A 123 15.94 4.62 -0.92
CA GLU A 123 16.87 4.43 -2.03
C GLU A 123 18.26 4.98 -1.75
N ASN A 124 18.35 6.15 -1.11
CA ASN A 124 19.65 6.71 -0.73
C ASN A 124 20.36 5.78 0.25
N ILE A 125 19.63 5.13 1.16
CA ILE A 125 20.17 4.12 2.08
C ILE A 125 20.65 2.89 1.30
N ASP A 126 19.84 2.37 0.38
CA ASP A 126 20.19 1.21 -0.44
C ASP A 126 21.44 1.47 -1.31
N GLN A 127 21.58 2.67 -1.90
CA GLN A 127 22.76 3.08 -2.66
C GLN A 127 24.03 3.19 -1.80
N MET A 128 23.92 3.80 -0.61
CA MET A 128 25.05 3.89 0.32
C MET A 128 25.51 2.50 0.76
N GLN A 129 24.58 1.56 0.93
CA GLN A 129 24.90 0.17 1.27
C GLN A 129 25.61 -0.53 0.12
N GLN A 130 25.09 -0.43 -1.12
CA GLN A 130 25.74 -0.99 -2.31
C GLN A 130 27.17 -0.47 -2.50
N GLN A 131 27.40 0.84 -2.31
CA GLN A 131 28.73 1.43 -2.41
C GLN A 131 29.69 0.89 -1.34
N LYS A 132 29.22 0.69 -0.11
CA LYS A 132 30.02 0.08 0.97
C LYS A 132 30.40 -1.36 0.63
N ASP A 133 29.47 -2.14 0.10
CA ASP A 133 29.71 -3.54 -0.23
C ASP A 133 30.72 -3.68 -1.38
N MET A 134 30.69 -2.78 -2.38
CA MET A 134 31.69 -2.73 -3.46
C MET A 134 33.09 -2.29 -3.00
N LEU A 135 33.18 -1.43 -1.97
CA LEU A 135 34.46 -0.97 -1.42
C LEU A 135 35.09 -2.00 -0.46
N ASN A 136 34.31 -2.93 0.06
CA ASN A 136 34.74 -4.00 0.96
C ASN A 136 34.95 -5.35 0.26
N ALA A 137 34.80 -5.41 -1.06
CA ALA A 137 35.07 -6.57 -1.93
C ALA A 137 36.45 -6.43 -2.60
#